data_AF-A0A7S0NHH0-F1
#
_entry.id   AF-A0A7S0NHH0-F1
#
_cell.length_a   1.000
_cell.length_b   1.000
_cell.length_c   1.000
_cell.angle_alpha   90.00
_cell.angle_beta   90.00
_cell.angle_gamma   90.00
#
_symmetry.space_group_name_H-M   'P 1'
#
loop_
_entity.id
_entity.type
_entity.pdbx_description
1 polymer ?
#
loop_
_entity_poly.entity_id
_entity_poly.type
_entity_poly.pdbx_seq_one_letter_code
_entity_poly.pdbx_strand_id
1 'polypeptide(L)'
;AKIQHFQELLPLIVALRNPGLKDRHWAKLSEDLGFAVNGKDPNFTLQKALKLDLVAHIETVEKVSESASKEYSLERTLDKMQKDWTGVVFERKAWRETGSYILNATDEIQILLDDQVVKAMAMKASPYIGPFEDRAKQWEKTLLTIQEVLDSWLKCQNGWLYLEPIFGSDDIMQQMPTEGRKFKTVDVQYRKMMEKLKITADVVVVGADEELLNQLQQSNALLDDVNSGLSEYLETKRLAFPRFYFLSNDELLEILSETKDPLRVQPFLKKVFEAIHALEFQEDLEATAMISEEG
;
A
#
# COMPACT_ATOMS: atom_id res chain seq x y z
N ALA A 1 29.78 -49.76 24.87
CA ALA A 1 29.20 -50.72 23.91
C ALA A 1 27.74 -50.40 23.56
N LYS A 2 26.72 -50.84 24.32
CA LYS A 2 25.30 -50.65 23.92
C LYS A 2 24.85 -49.18 23.79
N ILE A 3 25.36 -48.29 24.66
CA ILE A 3 25.04 -46.85 24.64
C ILE A 3 25.73 -46.13 23.47
N GLN A 4 26.98 -46.46 23.16
CA GLN A 4 27.72 -45.90 22.02
C GLN A 4 27.05 -46.26 20.69
N HIS A 5 26.64 -47.52 20.53
CA HIS A 5 25.93 -47.94 19.32
C HIS A 5 24.57 -47.24 19.16
N PHE A 6 23.87 -46.95 20.26
CA PHE A 6 22.63 -46.18 20.20
C PHE A 6 22.88 -44.70 19.83
N GLN A 7 24.01 -44.12 20.26
CA GLN A 7 24.39 -42.76 19.88
C GLN A 7 24.64 -42.63 18.36
N GLU A 8 25.20 -43.66 17.72
CA GLU A 8 25.40 -43.72 16.26
C GLU A 8 24.07 -43.73 15.48
N LEU A 9 22.97 -44.16 16.10
CA LEU A 9 21.63 -44.20 15.49
C LEU A 9 20.84 -42.91 15.67
N LEU A 10 21.28 -41.99 16.53
CA LEU A 10 20.56 -40.74 16.80
C LEU A 10 20.36 -39.88 15.53
N PRO A 11 21.36 -39.67 14.65
CA PRO A 11 21.16 -38.89 13.43
C PRO A 11 20.07 -39.49 12.54
N LEU A 12 20.06 -40.82 12.39
CA LEU A 12 19.03 -41.54 11.62
C LEU A 12 17.64 -41.34 12.21
N ILE A 13 17.51 -41.46 13.54
CA ILE A 13 16.23 -41.28 14.23
C ILE A 13 15.74 -39.84 14.07
N VAL A 14 16.62 -38.86 14.24
CA VAL A 14 16.28 -37.44 14.08
C VAL A 14 15.83 -37.15 12.65
N ALA A 15 16.56 -37.67 11.66
CA ALA A 15 16.22 -37.48 10.25
C ALA A 15 14.86 -38.11 9.90
N LEU A 16 14.60 -39.35 10.30
CA LEU A 16 13.33 -40.05 10.03
C LEU A 16 12.14 -39.50 10.83
N ARG A 17 12.39 -38.80 11.94
CA ARG A 17 11.34 -38.16 12.77
C ARG A 17 11.13 -36.68 12.46
N ASN A 18 11.72 -36.17 11.39
CA ASN A 18 11.55 -34.79 10.99
C ASN A 18 10.08 -34.46 10.68
N PRO A 19 9.46 -33.48 11.35
CA PRO A 19 8.05 -33.10 11.13
C PRO A 19 7.77 -32.55 9.73
N GLY A 20 8.79 -32.09 9.01
CA GLY A 20 8.70 -31.67 7.62
C GLY A 20 8.53 -32.81 6.63
N LEU A 21 8.74 -34.08 7.03
CA LEU A 21 8.56 -35.23 6.14
C LEU A 21 7.09 -35.40 5.75
N LYS A 22 6.84 -35.34 4.45
CA LYS A 22 5.53 -35.53 3.81
C LYS A 22 5.61 -36.74 2.88
N ASP A 23 4.48 -37.15 2.31
CA ASP A 23 4.42 -38.37 1.49
C ASP A 23 5.35 -38.29 0.27
N ARG A 24 5.55 -37.10 -0.32
CA ARG A 24 6.55 -36.85 -1.38
C ARG A 24 7.99 -37.15 -0.94
N HIS A 25 8.35 -36.83 0.31
CA HIS A 25 9.69 -37.07 0.85
C HIS A 25 9.92 -38.56 1.09
N TRP A 26 8.90 -39.26 1.61
CA TRP A 26 8.95 -40.72 1.79
C TRP A 26 9.01 -41.48 0.47
N ALA A 27 8.27 -41.01 -0.54
CA ALA A 27 8.35 -41.55 -1.91
C ALA A 27 9.75 -41.34 -2.49
N LYS A 28 10.32 -40.13 -2.34
CA LYS A 28 11.68 -39.83 -2.81
C LYS A 28 12.73 -40.68 -2.11
N LEU A 29 12.62 -40.83 -0.79
CA LEU A 29 13.50 -41.67 0.00
C LEU A 29 13.41 -43.14 -0.44
N SER A 30 12.21 -43.64 -0.70
CA SER A 30 12.03 -45.03 -1.16
C SER A 30 12.60 -45.26 -2.56
N GLU A 31 12.49 -44.27 -3.44
CA GLU A 31 13.09 -44.28 -4.78
C GLU A 31 14.62 -44.31 -4.71
N ASP A 32 15.21 -43.38 -3.94
CA ASP A 32 16.67 -43.23 -3.82
C ASP A 32 17.34 -44.44 -3.15
N LEU A 33 16.62 -45.13 -2.25
CA LEU A 33 17.10 -46.33 -1.56
C LEU A 33 16.81 -47.64 -2.32
N GLY A 34 15.88 -47.62 -3.29
CA GLY A 34 15.46 -48.81 -4.04
C GLY A 34 14.54 -49.76 -3.26
N PHE A 35 14.04 -49.37 -2.09
CA PHE A 35 13.10 -50.14 -1.28
C PHE A 35 12.12 -49.24 -0.53
N ALA A 36 10.96 -49.77 -0.17
CA ALA A 36 9.90 -48.99 0.48
C ALA A 36 10.27 -48.58 1.91
N VAL A 37 10.29 -47.27 2.17
CA VAL A 37 10.50 -46.65 3.48
C VAL A 37 9.40 -45.63 3.73
N ASN A 38 8.63 -45.82 4.80
CA ASN A 38 7.59 -44.87 5.18
C ASN A 38 7.44 -44.83 6.71
N GLY A 39 7.83 -43.70 7.32
CA GLY A 39 7.69 -43.48 8.76
C GLY A 39 6.25 -43.37 9.26
N LYS A 40 5.26 -43.23 8.38
CA LYS A 40 3.83 -43.28 8.73
C LYS A 40 3.25 -44.69 8.77
N ASP A 41 3.96 -45.70 8.25
CA ASP A 41 3.53 -47.10 8.38
C ASP A 41 3.67 -47.53 9.86
N PRO A 42 2.59 -47.95 10.54
CA PRO A 42 2.65 -48.43 11.91
C PRO A 42 3.62 -49.63 12.08
N ASN A 43 3.90 -50.36 11.00
CA ASN A 43 4.82 -51.48 10.99
C ASN A 43 6.29 -51.06 10.73
N PHE A 44 6.55 -49.78 10.50
CA PHE A 44 7.90 -49.25 10.33
C PHE A 44 8.51 -48.93 11.69
N THR A 45 9.26 -49.90 12.24
CA THR A 45 9.96 -49.77 13.53
C THR A 45 11.44 -49.47 13.33
N LEU A 46 12.11 -48.94 14.35
CA LEU A 46 13.57 -48.75 14.34
C LEU A 46 14.30 -50.09 14.06
N GLN A 47 13.77 -51.20 14.54
CA GLN A 47 14.33 -52.52 14.26
C GLN A 47 14.21 -52.90 12.77
N LYS A 48 13.10 -52.52 12.11
CA LYS A 48 12.92 -52.68 10.66
C LYS A 48 13.89 -51.76 9.90
N ALA A 49 14.09 -50.53 10.37
CA ALA A 49 15.06 -49.59 9.81
C ALA A 49 16.50 -50.13 9.85
N LEU A 50 16.90 -50.76 10.97
CA LEU A 50 18.20 -51.42 11.11
C LEU A 50 18.34 -52.64 10.20
N LYS A 51 17.28 -53.43 10.04
CA LYS A 51 17.27 -54.59 9.12
C LYS A 51 17.39 -54.18 7.65
N LEU A 52 16.94 -52.98 7.31
CA LEU A 52 17.06 -52.38 5.98
C LEU A 52 18.40 -51.64 5.79
N ASP A 53 19.31 -51.74 6.76
CA ASP A 53 20.63 -51.10 6.75
C ASP A 53 20.59 -49.60 6.45
N LEU A 54 19.56 -48.90 6.95
CA LEU A 54 19.40 -47.46 6.75
C LEU A 54 20.56 -46.63 7.32
N VAL A 55 21.36 -47.21 8.22
CA VAL A 55 22.56 -46.58 8.77
C VAL A 55 23.64 -46.43 7.69
N ALA A 56 23.79 -47.42 6.81
CA ALA A 56 24.71 -47.34 5.67
C ALA A 56 24.27 -46.29 4.64
N HIS A 57 22.98 -45.94 4.61
CA HIS A 57 22.39 -44.94 3.72
C HIS A 57 22.05 -43.62 4.42
N ILE A 58 22.70 -43.33 5.55
CA ILE A 58 22.38 -42.17 6.38
C ILE A 58 22.45 -40.85 5.60
N GLU A 59 23.45 -40.69 4.71
CA GLU A 59 23.62 -39.47 3.91
C GLU A 59 22.39 -39.19 3.02
N THR A 60 21.80 -40.22 2.42
CA THR A 60 20.59 -40.10 1.60
C THR A 60 19.38 -39.70 2.46
N VAL A 61 19.24 -40.34 3.63
CA VAL A 61 18.15 -40.04 4.57
C VAL A 61 18.28 -38.61 5.10
N GLU A 62 19.49 -38.18 5.46
CA GLU A 62 19.77 -36.83 5.94
C GLU A 62 19.51 -35.78 4.86
N LYS A 63 19.91 -36.04 3.61
CA LYS A 63 19.65 -35.13 2.48
C LYS A 63 18.15 -34.91 2.24
N VAL A 64 17.36 -35.99 2.22
CA VAL A 64 15.90 -35.90 2.05
C VAL A 64 15.26 -35.20 3.25
N SER A 65 15.71 -35.52 4.47
CA SER A 65 15.26 -34.86 5.68
C SER A 65 15.61 -33.36 5.69
N GLU A 66 16.81 -32.97 5.26
CA GLU A 66 17.20 -31.57 5.17
C GLU A 66 16.31 -30.81 4.20
N SER A 67 16.07 -31.36 3.00
CA SER A 67 15.12 -30.80 2.03
C SER A 67 13.74 -30.60 2.66
N ALA A 68 13.24 -31.62 3.37
CA ALA A 68 11.96 -31.56 4.06
C ALA A 68 11.90 -30.48 5.16
N SER A 69 13.01 -30.26 5.89
CA SER A 69 13.12 -29.17 6.86
C SER A 69 13.05 -27.79 6.19
N LYS A 70 13.73 -27.62 5.05
CA LYS A 70 13.73 -26.35 4.30
C LYS A 70 12.34 -26.05 3.75
N GLU A 71 11.69 -27.04 3.14
CA GLU A 71 10.31 -26.93 2.68
C GLU A 71 9.34 -26.58 3.82
N TYR A 72 9.46 -27.26 4.97
CA TYR A 72 8.62 -26.98 6.13
C TYR A 72 8.81 -25.55 6.65
N SER A 73 10.04 -25.05 6.67
CA SER A 73 10.33 -23.66 7.06
C SER A 73 9.68 -22.65 6.11
N LEU A 74 9.72 -22.90 4.79
CA LEU A 74 9.06 -22.05 3.80
C LEU A 74 7.54 -22.05 3.97
N GLU A 75 6.94 -23.24 4.16
CA GLU A 75 5.51 -23.40 4.41
C GLU A 75 5.06 -22.61 5.65
N ARG A 76 5.79 -22.76 6.76
CA ARG A 76 5.51 -22.02 8.01
C ARG A 76 5.68 -20.51 7.84
N THR A 77 6.65 -20.07 7.06
CA THR A 77 6.86 -18.65 6.77
C THR A 77 5.69 -18.10 5.96
N LEU A 78 5.25 -18.80 4.92
CA LEU A 78 4.11 -18.39 4.09
C LEU A 78 2.80 -18.39 4.87
N ASP A 79 2.56 -19.41 5.71
CA ASP A 79 1.40 -19.47 6.61
C ASP A 79 1.39 -18.29 7.58
N LYS A 80 2.55 -17.95 8.15
CA LYS A 80 2.69 -16.81 9.05
C LYS A 80 2.42 -15.50 8.31
N MET A 81 3.01 -15.31 7.13
CA MET A 81 2.80 -14.10 6.33
C MET A 81 1.31 -13.85 6.10
N GLN A 82 0.56 -14.85 5.65
CA GLN A 82 -0.89 -14.74 5.44
C GLN A 82 -1.66 -14.47 6.75
N LYS A 83 -1.25 -15.10 7.85
CA LYS A 83 -1.88 -14.92 9.16
C LYS A 83 -1.67 -13.53 9.73
N ASP A 84 -0.50 -12.93 9.50
CA ASP A 84 -0.17 -11.60 10.03
C ASP A 84 -1.09 -10.50 9.47
N TRP A 85 -1.77 -10.73 8.34
CA TRP A 85 -2.80 -9.84 7.79
C TRP A 85 -4.19 -10.01 8.40
N THR A 86 -4.41 -11.07 9.17
CA THR A 86 -5.73 -11.35 9.74
C THR A 86 -6.09 -10.27 10.76
N GLY A 87 -7.16 -9.52 10.48
CA GLY A 87 -7.62 -8.44 11.35
C GLY A 87 -6.92 -7.10 11.11
N VAL A 88 -6.04 -7.01 10.10
CA VAL A 88 -5.49 -5.74 9.64
C VAL A 88 -6.56 -5.03 8.79
N VAL A 89 -6.95 -3.83 9.19
CA VAL A 89 -8.02 -3.06 8.56
C VAL A 89 -7.57 -1.66 8.18
N PHE A 90 -8.10 -1.13 7.09
CA PHE A 90 -7.96 0.28 6.76
C PHE A 90 -8.77 1.14 7.72
N GLU A 91 -8.09 2.03 8.42
CA GLU A 91 -8.75 3.01 9.27
C GLU A 91 -9.18 4.24 8.47
N ARG A 92 -10.36 4.75 8.78
CA ARG A 92 -10.88 6.00 8.20
C ARG A 92 -11.19 7.01 9.29
N LYS A 93 -10.86 8.27 9.06
CA LYS A 93 -11.23 9.38 9.94
C LYS A 93 -12.06 10.42 9.20
N ALA A 94 -13.01 11.03 9.89
CA ALA A 94 -13.80 12.11 9.32
C ALA A 94 -12.88 13.28 8.94
N TRP A 95 -13.12 13.90 7.78
CA TRP A 95 -12.31 15.02 7.31
C TRP A 95 -13.10 16.32 7.32
N ARG A 96 -12.77 17.18 8.30
CA ARG A 96 -13.38 18.51 8.49
C ARG A 96 -14.93 18.42 8.42
N GLU A 97 -15.57 19.48 7.92
CA GLU A 97 -17.02 19.54 7.68
C GLU A 97 -17.39 19.12 6.24
N THR A 98 -16.49 18.42 5.53
CA THR A 98 -16.74 18.01 4.12
C THR A 98 -17.82 16.93 3.99
N GLY A 99 -18.18 16.27 5.10
CA GLY A 99 -19.08 15.11 5.11
C GLY A 99 -18.45 13.81 4.55
N SER A 100 -17.13 13.79 4.34
CA SER A 100 -16.39 12.61 3.86
C SER A 100 -15.35 12.13 4.89
N TYR A 101 -14.69 11.02 4.56
CA TYR A 101 -13.62 10.41 5.34
C TYR A 101 -12.33 10.32 4.53
N ILE A 102 -11.20 10.16 5.21
CA ILE A 102 -9.90 9.87 4.62
C ILE A 102 -9.27 8.67 5.29
N LEU A 103 -8.40 7.95 4.57
CA LEU A 103 -7.54 6.93 5.16
C LEU A 103 -6.65 7.56 6.22
N ASN A 104 -6.48 6.83 7.33
CA ASN A 104 -5.67 7.22 8.46
C ASN A 104 -4.75 6.06 8.88
N ALA A 105 -3.65 6.37 9.56
CA ALA A 105 -2.78 5.39 10.21
C ALA A 105 -2.32 4.22 9.30
N THR A 106 -1.93 4.52 8.06
CA THR A 106 -1.52 3.49 7.08
C THR A 106 -0.06 3.04 7.23
N ASP A 107 0.70 3.63 8.16
CA ASP A 107 2.14 3.35 8.33
C ASP A 107 2.42 1.88 8.69
N GLU A 108 1.62 1.29 9.59
CA GLU A 108 1.77 -0.12 9.98
C GLU A 108 1.49 -1.07 8.82
N ILE A 109 0.52 -0.73 7.97
CA ILE A 109 0.21 -1.47 6.75
C ILE A 109 1.40 -1.43 5.79
N GLN A 110 2.00 -0.24 5.58
CA GLN A 110 3.16 -0.08 4.71
C GLN A 110 4.37 -0.87 5.20
N ILE A 111 4.67 -0.79 6.50
CA ILE A 111 5.78 -1.54 7.11
C ILE A 111 5.58 -3.05 6.93
N LEU A 112 4.35 -3.54 7.12
CA LEU A 112 4.04 -4.97 6.92
C LEU A 112 4.13 -5.37 5.44
N LEU A 113 3.66 -4.54 4.51
CA LEU A 113 3.80 -4.77 3.07
C LEU A 113 5.27 -4.88 2.67
N ASP A 114 6.09 -3.90 3.01
CA ASP A 114 7.49 -3.82 2.58
C ASP A 114 8.28 -5.04 3.07
N ASP A 115 8.11 -5.43 4.34
CA ASP A 115 8.74 -6.63 4.91
C ASP A 115 8.27 -7.91 4.20
N GLN A 116 6.96 -8.07 3.97
CA GLN A 116 6.43 -9.28 3.37
C GLN A 116 6.71 -9.41 1.86
N VAL A 117 6.78 -8.30 1.13
CA VAL A 117 7.18 -8.30 -0.29
C VAL A 117 8.61 -8.83 -0.44
N VAL A 118 9.55 -8.36 0.39
CA VAL A 118 10.93 -8.87 0.40
C VAL A 118 10.98 -10.36 0.76
N LYS A 119 10.20 -10.78 1.77
CA LYS A 119 10.11 -12.21 2.15
C LYS A 119 9.54 -13.07 1.02
N ALA A 120 8.51 -12.61 0.31
CA ALA A 120 7.93 -13.32 -0.83
C ALA A 120 8.96 -13.50 -1.97
N MET A 121 9.72 -12.45 -2.29
CA MET A 121 10.79 -12.52 -3.29
C MET A 121 11.88 -13.52 -2.90
N ALA A 122 12.33 -13.49 -1.64
CA ALA A 122 13.34 -14.43 -1.13
C ALA A 122 12.82 -15.88 -1.15
N MET A 123 11.54 -16.09 -0.84
CA MET A 123 10.91 -17.41 -0.87
C MET A 123 10.89 -18.00 -2.28
N LYS A 124 10.56 -17.19 -3.29
CA LYS A 124 10.56 -17.60 -4.70
C LYS A 124 11.94 -17.94 -5.23
N ALA A 125 13.00 -17.33 -4.70
CA ALA A 125 14.38 -17.64 -5.06
C ALA A 125 14.89 -18.95 -4.42
N SER A 126 14.13 -19.54 -3.48
CA SER A 126 14.55 -20.77 -2.80
C SER A 126 14.50 -21.98 -3.73
N PRO A 127 15.53 -22.85 -3.75
CA PRO A 127 15.49 -24.09 -4.52
C PRO A 127 14.45 -25.10 -4.00
N TYR A 128 13.92 -24.88 -2.78
CA TYR A 128 12.92 -25.75 -2.15
C TYR A 128 11.48 -25.22 -2.33
N ILE A 129 11.27 -24.22 -3.20
CA ILE A 129 9.95 -23.59 -3.39
C ILE A 129 8.94 -24.50 -4.11
N GLY A 130 9.40 -25.48 -4.89
CA GLY A 130 8.57 -26.24 -5.84
C GLY A 130 7.15 -26.59 -5.39
N PRO A 131 6.95 -27.23 -4.21
CA PRO A 131 5.61 -27.58 -3.72
C PRO A 131 4.70 -26.39 -3.37
N PHE A 132 5.25 -25.19 -3.22
CA PHE A 132 4.57 -23.98 -2.76
C PHE A 132 4.67 -22.83 -3.78
N GLU A 133 5.26 -23.06 -4.95
CA GLU A 133 5.56 -22.00 -5.93
C GLU A 133 4.32 -21.22 -6.36
N ASP A 134 3.24 -21.92 -6.73
CA ASP A 134 2.00 -21.26 -7.15
C ASP A 134 1.36 -20.46 -6.01
N ARG A 135 1.39 -21.01 -4.78
CA ARG A 135 0.85 -20.32 -3.59
C ARG A 135 1.67 -19.08 -3.27
N ALA A 136 2.99 -19.14 -3.35
CA ALA A 136 3.88 -18.00 -3.11
C ALA A 136 3.74 -16.94 -4.20
N LYS A 137 3.63 -17.31 -5.47
CA LYS A 137 3.36 -16.40 -6.60
C LYS A 137 2.02 -15.69 -6.43
N GLN A 138 0.97 -16.43 -6.09
CA GLN A 138 -0.35 -15.84 -5.86
C GLN A 138 -0.31 -14.85 -4.69
N TRP A 139 0.37 -15.21 -3.61
CA TRP A 139 0.48 -14.35 -2.44
C TRP A 139 1.31 -13.09 -2.71
N GLU A 140 2.44 -13.21 -3.43
CA GLU A 140 3.23 -12.08 -3.88
C GLU A 140 2.40 -11.14 -4.77
N LYS A 141 1.66 -11.69 -5.74
CA LYS A 141 0.75 -10.88 -6.58
C LYS A 141 -0.24 -10.11 -5.70
N THR A 142 -0.87 -10.77 -4.73
CA THR A 142 -1.78 -10.11 -3.78
C THR A 142 -1.10 -8.97 -3.02
N LEU A 143 0.10 -9.18 -2.47
CA LEU A 143 0.83 -8.12 -1.76
C LEU A 143 1.17 -6.92 -2.67
N LEU A 144 1.60 -7.18 -3.90
CA LEU A 144 1.91 -6.12 -4.88
C LEU A 144 0.66 -5.34 -5.27
N THR A 145 -0.49 -6.01 -5.48
CA THR A 145 -1.76 -5.33 -5.75
C THR A 145 -2.19 -4.46 -4.56
N ILE A 146 -2.06 -4.94 -3.32
CA ILE A 146 -2.35 -4.14 -2.11
C ILE A 146 -1.46 -2.90 -2.06
N GLN A 147 -0.18 -3.04 -2.38
CA GLN A 147 0.74 -1.90 -2.45
C GLN A 147 0.31 -0.87 -3.51
N GLU A 148 0.02 -1.32 -4.74
CA GLU A 148 -0.44 -0.43 -5.81
C GLU A 148 -1.77 0.28 -5.48
N VAL A 149 -2.69 -0.42 -4.81
CA VAL A 149 -3.96 0.17 -4.33
C VAL A 149 -3.68 1.23 -3.27
N LEU A 150 -2.84 0.92 -2.28
CA LEU A 150 -2.52 1.86 -1.21
C LEU A 150 -1.85 3.13 -1.76
N ASP A 151 -0.85 2.98 -2.62
CA ASP A 151 -0.14 4.11 -3.25
C ASP A 151 -1.10 4.96 -4.10
N SER A 152 -1.93 4.32 -4.92
CA SER A 152 -2.91 5.00 -5.75
C SER A 152 -3.97 5.71 -4.91
N TRP A 153 -4.38 5.12 -3.79
CA TRP A 153 -5.36 5.72 -2.88
C TRP A 153 -4.77 6.94 -2.18
N LEU A 154 -3.56 6.83 -1.62
CA LEU A 154 -2.90 7.96 -0.97
C LEU A 154 -2.63 9.10 -1.94
N LYS A 155 -2.23 8.82 -3.19
CA LYS A 155 -2.12 9.83 -4.25
C LYS A 155 -3.47 10.52 -4.49
N CYS A 156 -4.54 9.74 -4.67
CA CYS A 156 -5.87 10.26 -4.96
C CYS A 156 -6.40 11.10 -3.80
N GLN A 157 -6.19 10.63 -2.57
CA GLN A 157 -6.56 11.33 -1.35
C GLN A 157 -5.84 12.68 -1.24
N ASN A 158 -4.52 12.72 -1.45
CA ASN A 158 -3.76 13.97 -1.37
C ASN A 158 -4.22 14.98 -2.43
N GLY A 159 -4.44 14.52 -3.67
CA GLY A 159 -4.98 15.37 -4.73
C GLY A 159 -6.40 15.88 -4.42
N TRP A 160 -7.26 15.00 -3.91
CA TRP A 160 -8.62 15.38 -3.51
C TRP A 160 -8.61 16.39 -2.36
N LEU A 161 -7.78 16.19 -1.32
CA LEU A 161 -7.67 17.09 -0.17
C LEU A 161 -7.20 18.50 -0.55
N TYR A 162 -6.35 18.60 -1.57
CA TYR A 162 -5.88 19.87 -2.10
C TYR A 162 -6.97 20.58 -2.92
N LEU A 163 -7.63 19.85 -3.81
CA LEU A 163 -8.56 20.41 -4.79
C LEU A 163 -9.97 20.64 -4.24
N GLU A 164 -10.39 19.91 -3.21
CA GLU A 164 -11.72 20.05 -2.58
C GLU A 164 -12.04 21.47 -2.11
N PRO A 165 -11.19 22.15 -1.32
CA PRO A 165 -11.48 23.52 -0.90
C PRO A 165 -11.44 24.51 -2.07
N ILE A 166 -10.64 24.24 -3.11
CA ILE A 166 -10.48 25.13 -4.29
C ILE A 166 -11.73 25.07 -5.16
N PHE A 167 -12.14 23.87 -5.55
CA PHE A 167 -13.32 23.64 -6.40
C PHE A 167 -14.65 23.63 -5.62
N GLY A 168 -14.59 23.84 -4.30
CA GLY A 168 -15.73 24.22 -3.48
C GLY A 168 -16.18 25.68 -3.70
N SER A 169 -15.30 26.54 -4.23
CA SER A 169 -15.65 27.93 -4.58
C SER A 169 -16.48 27.99 -5.87
N ASP A 170 -17.65 28.63 -5.80
CA ASP A 170 -18.51 28.88 -6.96
C ASP A 170 -17.81 29.76 -8.01
N ASP A 171 -16.98 30.71 -7.57
CA ASP A 171 -16.24 31.61 -8.48
C ASP A 171 -15.20 30.81 -9.28
N ILE A 172 -14.43 29.92 -8.64
CA ILE A 172 -13.49 29.02 -9.34
C ILE A 172 -14.23 28.06 -10.28
N MET A 173 -15.35 27.48 -9.84
CA MET A 173 -16.16 26.59 -10.66
C MET A 173 -16.72 27.28 -11.92
N GLN A 174 -17.00 28.59 -11.87
CA GLN A 174 -17.42 29.38 -13.03
C GLN A 174 -16.26 29.70 -13.97
N GLN A 175 -15.07 29.98 -13.44
CA GLN A 175 -13.88 30.28 -14.23
C GLN A 175 -13.26 29.04 -14.89
N MET A 176 -13.39 27.88 -14.24
CA MET A 176 -12.81 26.60 -14.64
C MET A 176 -13.86 25.48 -14.73
N PRO A 177 -14.88 25.61 -15.61
CA PRO A 177 -16.01 24.68 -15.63
C PRO A 177 -15.64 23.27 -16.12
N THR A 178 -14.61 23.14 -16.96
CA THR A 178 -14.15 21.85 -17.50
C THR A 178 -13.46 21.04 -16.40
N GLU A 179 -12.51 21.65 -15.71
CA GLU A 179 -11.76 21.07 -14.60
C GLU A 179 -12.69 20.80 -13.42
N GLY A 180 -13.60 21.72 -13.11
CA GLY A 180 -14.61 21.54 -12.08
C GLY A 180 -15.52 20.32 -12.30
N ARG A 181 -15.88 20.00 -13.55
CA ARG A 181 -16.63 18.77 -13.88
C ARG A 181 -15.79 17.51 -13.67
N LYS A 182 -14.51 17.54 -14.05
CA LYS A 182 -13.58 16.41 -13.82
C LYS A 182 -13.41 16.18 -12.31
N PHE A 183 -13.15 17.24 -11.55
CA PHE A 183 -13.05 17.16 -10.09
C PHE A 183 -14.32 16.61 -9.44
N LYS A 184 -15.51 17.09 -9.82
CA LYS A 184 -16.78 16.55 -9.31
C LYS A 184 -16.97 15.05 -9.59
N THR A 185 -16.47 14.58 -10.73
CA THR A 185 -16.50 13.14 -11.05
C THR A 185 -15.64 12.36 -10.05
N VAL A 186 -14.43 12.84 -9.78
CA VAL A 186 -13.53 12.25 -8.78
C VAL A 186 -14.11 12.34 -7.38
N ASP A 187 -14.68 13.47 -6.97
CA ASP A 187 -15.29 13.68 -5.65
C ASP A 187 -16.40 12.66 -5.37
N VAL A 188 -17.29 12.44 -6.33
CA VAL A 188 -18.35 11.43 -6.22
C VAL A 188 -17.78 10.02 -6.11
N GLN A 189 -16.76 9.69 -6.90
CA GLN A 189 -16.10 8.38 -6.84
C GLN A 189 -15.39 8.18 -5.49
N TYR A 190 -14.65 9.18 -5.03
CA TYR A 190 -13.91 9.16 -3.76
C TYR A 190 -14.83 8.93 -2.56
N ARG A 191 -15.93 9.69 -2.47
CA ARG A 191 -16.94 9.53 -1.41
C ARG A 191 -17.59 8.15 -1.44
N LYS A 192 -17.89 7.60 -2.63
CA LYS A 192 -18.41 6.23 -2.78
C LYS A 192 -17.41 5.18 -2.30
N MET A 193 -16.13 5.35 -2.59
CA MET A 193 -15.07 4.45 -2.10
C MET A 193 -15.01 4.47 -0.56
N MET A 194 -15.10 5.65 0.06
CA MET A 194 -15.13 5.79 1.52
C MET A 194 -16.37 5.16 2.18
N GLU A 195 -17.54 5.24 1.54
CA GLU A 195 -18.74 4.56 2.01
C GLU A 195 -18.64 3.03 1.89
N LYS A 196 -18.02 2.50 0.82
CA LYS A 196 -17.75 1.06 0.71
C LYS A 196 -16.84 0.58 1.83
N LEU A 197 -15.84 1.37 2.20
CA LEU A 197 -14.90 1.05 3.27
C LEU A 197 -15.57 0.94 4.66
N LYS A 198 -16.73 1.57 4.85
CA LYS A 198 -17.54 1.40 6.07
C LYS A 198 -18.12 -0.03 6.20
N ILE A 199 -18.34 -0.73 5.09
CA ILE A 199 -18.90 -2.08 5.06
C ILE A 199 -17.79 -3.12 5.23
N THR A 200 -16.72 -2.99 4.46
CA THR A 200 -15.57 -3.90 4.50
C THR A 200 -14.29 -3.08 4.52
N ALA A 201 -13.52 -3.20 5.60
CA ALA A 201 -12.26 -2.49 5.78
C ALA A 201 -11.03 -3.43 5.80
N ASP A 202 -11.21 -4.74 5.64
CA ASP A 202 -10.10 -5.70 5.62
C ASP A 202 -9.11 -5.37 4.50
N VAL A 203 -7.82 -5.21 4.84
CA VAL A 203 -6.80 -4.74 3.91
C VAL A 203 -6.57 -5.73 2.77
N VAL A 204 -6.65 -7.03 3.02
CA VAL A 204 -6.43 -8.02 1.98
C VAL A 204 -7.61 -8.04 1.01
N VAL A 205 -8.84 -7.94 1.53
CA VAL A 205 -10.04 -7.93 0.69
C VAL A 205 -10.12 -6.66 -0.17
N VAL A 206 -9.89 -5.49 0.44
CA VAL A 206 -10.02 -4.20 -0.25
C VAL A 206 -8.78 -3.89 -1.09
N GLY A 207 -7.59 -4.14 -0.54
CA GLY A 207 -6.33 -3.85 -1.21
C GLY A 207 -6.03 -4.78 -2.39
N ALA A 208 -6.59 -6.00 -2.42
CA ALA A 208 -6.45 -6.91 -3.57
C ALA A 208 -7.52 -6.71 -4.65
N ASP A 209 -8.38 -5.69 -4.53
CA ASP A 209 -9.44 -5.40 -5.51
C ASP A 209 -8.87 -4.66 -6.73
N GLU A 210 -8.69 -5.40 -7.83
CA GLU A 210 -8.21 -4.85 -9.11
C GLU A 210 -9.20 -3.83 -9.72
N GLU A 211 -10.50 -3.91 -9.43
CA GLU A 211 -11.47 -2.92 -9.91
C GLU A 211 -11.28 -1.59 -9.18
N LEU A 212 -11.07 -1.65 -7.86
CA LEU A 212 -10.74 -0.47 -7.06
C LEU A 212 -9.43 0.18 -7.53
N LEU A 213 -8.39 -0.61 -7.81
CA LEU A 213 -7.13 -0.10 -8.35
C LEU A 213 -7.35 0.69 -9.63
N ASN A 214 -8.10 0.13 -10.58
CA ASN A 214 -8.42 0.79 -11.84
C ASN A 214 -9.20 2.09 -11.62
N GLN A 215 -10.17 2.12 -10.69
CA GLN A 215 -10.92 3.33 -10.34
C GLN A 215 -10.01 4.41 -9.73
N LEU A 216 -9.08 4.03 -8.86
CA LEU A 216 -8.12 4.95 -8.25
C LEU A 216 -7.15 5.53 -9.29
N GLN A 217 -6.64 4.70 -10.20
CA GLN A 217 -5.74 5.16 -11.27
C GLN A 217 -6.45 6.12 -12.23
N GLN A 218 -7.71 5.84 -12.60
CA GLN A 218 -8.53 6.76 -13.40
C GLN A 218 -8.81 8.08 -12.66
N SER A 219 -9.12 7.99 -11.36
CA SER A 219 -9.32 9.18 -10.51
C SER A 219 -8.05 10.03 -10.45
N ASN A 220 -6.88 9.41 -10.27
CA ASN A 220 -5.59 10.08 -10.26
C ASN A 220 -5.29 10.77 -11.59
N ALA A 221 -5.57 10.13 -12.73
CA ALA A 221 -5.38 10.76 -14.04
C ALA A 221 -6.27 12.00 -14.21
N LEU A 222 -7.53 11.95 -13.74
CA LEU A 222 -8.41 13.12 -13.74
C LEU A 222 -7.93 14.22 -12.80
N LEU A 223 -7.38 13.87 -11.63
CA LEU A 223 -6.80 14.86 -10.70
C LEU A 223 -5.53 15.51 -11.27
N ASP A 224 -4.70 14.74 -11.98
CA ASP A 224 -3.51 15.26 -12.65
C ASP A 224 -3.92 16.27 -13.75
N ASP A 225 -4.93 15.93 -14.57
CA ASP A 225 -5.52 16.85 -15.55
C ASP A 225 -6.06 18.15 -14.90
N VAL A 226 -6.76 18.02 -13.77
CA VAL A 226 -7.31 19.17 -13.04
C VAL A 226 -6.20 20.06 -12.49
N ASN A 227 -5.15 19.48 -11.92
CA ASN A 227 -3.99 20.23 -11.42
C ASN A 227 -3.23 20.94 -12.55
N SER A 228 -3.09 20.32 -13.72
CA SER A 228 -2.51 20.97 -14.89
C SER A 228 -3.35 22.15 -15.35
N GLY A 229 -4.67 21.99 -15.46
CA GLY A 229 -5.58 23.09 -15.82
C GLY A 229 -5.57 24.22 -14.79
N LEU A 230 -5.50 23.88 -13.49
CA LEU A 230 -5.37 24.88 -12.42
C LEU A 230 -4.08 25.68 -12.53
N SER A 231 -2.97 25.01 -12.84
CA SER A 231 -1.67 25.67 -13.02
C SER A 231 -1.68 26.64 -14.22
N GLU A 232 -2.29 26.23 -15.34
CA GLU A 232 -2.44 27.08 -16.53
C GLU A 232 -3.36 28.28 -16.27
N TYR A 233 -4.44 28.07 -15.53
CA TYR A 233 -5.34 29.15 -15.10
C TYR A 233 -4.61 30.19 -14.25
N LEU A 234 -3.85 29.75 -13.23
CA LEU A 234 -3.07 30.65 -12.39
C LEU A 234 -2.02 31.42 -13.19
N GLU A 235 -1.35 30.77 -14.14
CA GLU A 235 -0.38 31.43 -15.01
C GLU A 235 -1.04 32.50 -15.89
N THR A 236 -2.25 32.23 -16.41
CA THR A 236 -3.02 33.24 -17.16
C THR A 236 -3.33 34.46 -16.30
N LYS A 237 -3.65 34.28 -15.01
CA LYS A 237 -3.86 35.40 -14.07
C LYS A 237 -2.56 36.15 -13.78
N ARG A 238 -1.42 35.46 -13.67
CA ARG A 238 -0.11 36.10 -13.51
C ARG A 238 0.30 36.92 -14.73
N LEU A 239 0.05 36.42 -15.94
CA LEU A 239 0.30 37.18 -17.17
C LEU A 239 -0.58 38.43 -17.28
N ALA A 240 -1.84 38.35 -16.82
CA ALA A 240 -2.75 39.49 -16.78
C ALA A 240 -2.33 40.55 -15.75
N PHE A 241 -1.74 40.12 -14.62
CA PHE A 241 -1.25 41.01 -13.58
C PHE A 241 0.09 40.53 -12.99
N PRO A 242 1.24 40.97 -13.55
CA PRO A 242 2.57 40.42 -13.23
C PRO A 242 2.99 40.50 -11.77
N ARG A 243 2.37 41.34 -10.94
CA ARG A 243 2.70 41.36 -9.51
C ARG A 243 2.22 40.09 -8.78
N PHE A 244 1.32 39.30 -9.35
CA PHE A 244 0.97 37.97 -8.82
C PHE A 244 2.11 36.94 -8.91
N TYR A 245 3.22 37.22 -9.62
CA TYR A 245 4.43 36.39 -9.51
C TYR A 245 5.07 36.47 -8.11
N PHE A 246 4.75 37.47 -7.29
CA PHE A 246 5.21 37.56 -5.89
C PHE A 246 4.38 36.73 -4.90
N LEU A 247 3.32 36.08 -5.37
CA LEU A 247 2.44 35.24 -4.55
C LEU A 247 2.66 33.76 -4.86
N SER A 248 2.57 32.93 -3.82
CA SER A 248 2.50 31.48 -4.00
C SER A 248 1.19 31.08 -4.70
N ASN A 249 1.09 29.84 -5.19
CA ASN A 249 -0.16 29.35 -5.80
C ASN A 249 -1.33 29.39 -4.80
N ASP A 250 -1.09 29.00 -3.54
CA ASP A 250 -2.14 28.95 -2.51
C ASP A 250 -2.62 30.36 -2.15
N GLU A 251 -1.71 31.34 -2.06
CA GLU A 251 -2.06 32.74 -1.81
C GLU A 251 -2.85 33.35 -2.97
N LEU A 252 -2.46 33.02 -4.21
CA LEU A 252 -3.18 33.47 -5.39
C LEU A 252 -4.58 32.83 -5.46
N LEU A 253 -4.71 31.55 -5.09
CA LEU A 253 -6.00 30.86 -5.03
C LEU A 253 -6.90 31.44 -3.94
N GLU A 254 -6.36 31.84 -2.79
CA GLU A 254 -7.12 32.49 -1.72
C GLU A 254 -7.71 33.84 -2.18
N ILE A 255 -6.97 34.59 -3.01
CA ILE A 255 -7.49 35.82 -3.63
C ILE A 255 -8.57 35.51 -4.68
N LEU A 256 -8.39 34.45 -5.46
CA LEU A 256 -9.27 34.11 -6.59
C LEU A 256 -10.53 33.33 -6.17
N SER A 257 -10.57 32.78 -4.96
CA SER A 257 -11.70 31.98 -4.47
C SER A 257 -12.89 32.82 -4.00
N GLU A 258 -12.67 34.10 -3.64
CA GLU A 258 -13.70 35.06 -3.21
C GLU A 258 -13.52 36.40 -3.93
N THR A 259 -13.73 36.41 -5.25
CA THR A 259 -13.48 37.61 -6.08
C THR A 259 -14.45 38.78 -5.81
N LYS A 260 -15.53 38.52 -5.08
CA LYS A 260 -16.57 39.51 -4.73
C LYS A 260 -16.25 40.31 -3.48
N ASP A 261 -15.32 39.86 -2.64
CA ASP A 261 -14.90 40.57 -1.44
C ASP A 261 -13.47 41.13 -1.62
N PRO A 262 -13.33 42.42 -1.97
CA PRO A 262 -12.02 43.04 -2.18
C PRO A 262 -11.21 43.17 -0.88
N LEU A 263 -11.81 43.00 0.31
CA LEU A 263 -11.06 43.02 1.57
C LEU A 263 -10.11 41.82 1.68
N ARG A 264 -10.40 40.72 0.98
CA ARG A 264 -9.55 39.52 0.96
C ARG A 264 -8.17 39.75 0.37
N VAL A 265 -7.98 40.80 -0.45
CA VAL A 265 -6.65 41.08 -1.01
C VAL A 265 -5.70 41.76 -0.02
N GLN A 266 -6.23 42.38 1.06
CA GLN A 266 -5.46 43.19 2.01
C GLN A 266 -4.20 42.49 2.56
N PRO A 267 -4.25 41.22 3.02
CA PRO A 267 -3.07 40.54 3.59
C PRO A 267 -1.93 40.36 2.59
N PHE A 268 -2.24 40.38 1.29
CA PHE A 268 -1.33 40.10 0.20
C PHE A 268 -0.75 41.37 -0.44
N LEU A 269 -1.35 42.55 -0.19
CA LEU A 269 -0.95 43.80 -0.83
C LEU A 269 0.53 44.13 -0.61
N LYS A 270 1.04 43.97 0.62
CA LYS A 270 2.45 44.18 0.97
C LYS A 270 3.45 43.34 0.16
N LYS A 271 3.01 42.18 -0.36
CA LYS A 271 3.85 41.31 -1.19
C LYS A 271 3.84 41.73 -2.66
N VAL A 272 2.70 42.25 -3.10
CA VAL A 272 2.41 42.61 -4.49
C VAL A 272 2.83 44.06 -4.77
N PHE A 273 2.86 44.91 -3.74
CA PHE A 273 3.18 46.34 -3.79
C PHE A 273 4.15 46.74 -2.67
N GLU A 274 5.27 47.36 -3.04
CA GLU A 274 6.30 47.80 -2.10
C GLU A 274 5.85 48.97 -1.21
N ALA A 275 5.07 49.91 -1.75
CA ALA A 275 4.67 51.14 -1.05
C ALA A 275 3.20 51.13 -0.56
N ILE A 276 2.50 50.00 -0.65
CA ILE A 276 1.09 49.89 -0.23
C ILE A 276 1.00 48.80 0.82
N HIS A 277 0.71 49.19 2.05
CA HIS A 277 0.45 48.26 3.14
C HIS A 277 -1.01 47.81 3.14
N ALA A 278 -1.94 48.76 2.95
CA ALA A 278 -3.37 48.50 2.93
C ALA A 278 -4.11 49.48 2.00
N LEU A 279 -5.34 49.13 1.64
CA LEU A 279 -6.29 50.04 0.99
C LEU A 279 -7.39 50.45 1.99
N GLU A 280 -7.81 51.70 1.95
CA GLU A 280 -9.01 52.15 2.65
C GLU A 280 -10.23 51.90 1.75
N PHE A 281 -11.25 51.23 2.28
CA PHE A 281 -12.49 50.92 1.58
C PHE A 281 -13.66 51.63 2.24
N GLN A 282 -14.58 52.16 1.42
CA GLN A 282 -15.87 52.68 1.88
C GLN A 282 -16.88 51.54 2.17
N GLU A 283 -18.04 51.87 2.71
CA GLU A 283 -19.12 50.90 3.00
C GLU A 283 -19.62 50.16 1.74
N ASP A 284 -19.44 50.75 0.55
CA ASP A 284 -19.76 50.16 -0.75
C ASP A 284 -18.60 49.36 -1.37
N LEU A 285 -17.51 49.17 -0.62
CA LEU A 285 -16.29 48.46 -1.02
C LEU A 285 -15.52 49.14 -2.15
N GLU A 286 -15.75 50.44 -2.41
CA GLU A 286 -14.88 51.24 -3.27
C GLU A 286 -13.59 51.62 -2.53
N ALA A 287 -12.43 51.39 -3.16
CA ALA A 287 -11.14 51.75 -2.59
C ALA A 287 -10.86 53.24 -2.79
N THR A 288 -10.64 53.99 -1.71
CA THR A 288 -10.51 55.46 -1.76
C THR A 288 -9.15 55.99 -1.35
N ALA A 289 -8.35 55.22 -0.61
CA ALA A 289 -6.99 55.62 -0.25
C ALA A 289 -6.04 54.41 -0.21
N MET A 290 -4.75 54.69 -0.38
CA MET A 290 -3.65 53.76 -0.14
C MET A 290 -2.94 54.17 1.13
N ILE A 291 -2.74 53.23 2.05
CA ILE A 291 -2.08 53.44 3.34
C ILE A 291 -0.67 52.84 3.26
N SER A 292 0.32 53.63 3.66
CA SER A 292 1.72 53.21 3.69
C SER A 292 2.00 52.38 4.95
N GLU A 293 3.16 51.72 5.04
CA GLU A 293 3.56 51.03 6.27
C GLU A 293 3.80 52.02 7.44
N GLU A 294 4.10 53.27 7.13
CA GLU A 294 4.39 54.34 8.10
C GLU A 294 3.13 55.08 8.58
N GLY A 295 1.97 54.77 8.00
CA GLY A 295 0.69 55.48 8.19
C GLY A 295 0.50 56.53 7.12
#